data_AF-A0A7S3SGS4-F1
#
_entry.id   AF-A0A7S3SGS4-F1
#
_cell.length_a   1.000
_cell.length_b   1.000
_cell.length_c   1.000
_cell.angle_alpha   90.00
_cell.angle_beta   90.00
_cell.angle_gamma   90.00
#
_symmetry.space_group_name_H-M   'P 1'
#
loop_
_entity.id
_entity.type
_entity.pdbx_description
1 polymer ?
#
loop_
_entity_poly.entity_id
_entity_poly.type
_entity_poly.pdbx_seq_one_letter_code
_entity_poly.pdbx_strand_id
1 'polypeptide(L)'
;RLHSFNGQEVANFAWAFATAGHSDKALFTMLTQTVQKRLADFTAQGLSNLMWAFVKVDLVDAQLFKAMAQVTKDRISSFTAQDLAHTAWAFSTAGIFDTELFER
;
A
#
# COMPACT_ATOMS: atom_id res chain seq x y z
N ARG A 1 -17.55 6.27 -6.92
CA ARG A 1 -16.51 6.87 -7.79
C ARG A 1 -15.25 6.01 -7.82
N LEU A 2 -14.70 5.51 -6.70
CA LEU A 2 -13.53 4.62 -6.75
C LEU A 2 -13.72 3.31 -7.53
N HIS A 3 -14.96 2.87 -7.74
CA HIS A 3 -15.26 1.73 -8.63
C HIS A 3 -14.90 1.98 -10.10
N SER A 4 -14.80 3.23 -10.55
CA SER A 4 -14.37 3.55 -11.92
C SER A 4 -12.87 3.80 -12.03
N PHE A 5 -12.13 3.77 -10.91
CA PHE A 5 -10.70 4.01 -10.90
C PHE A 5 -9.95 2.70 -11.17
N ASN A 6 -8.86 2.78 -11.95
CA ASN A 6 -7.89 1.69 -12.03
C ASN A 6 -7.03 1.62 -10.75
N GLY A 7 -6.21 0.57 -10.60
CA GLY A 7 -5.39 0.38 -9.40
C GLY A 7 -4.44 1.56 -9.14
N GLN A 8 -3.80 2.10 -10.19
CA GLN A 8 -2.89 3.23 -10.04
C GLN A 8 -3.62 4.50 -9.58
N GLU A 9 -4.81 4.76 -10.11
CA GLU A 9 -5.64 5.91 -9.73
C GLU A 9 -6.09 5.81 -8.26
N VAL A 10 -6.44 4.62 -7.78
CA VAL A 10 -6.74 4.38 -6.36
C VAL A 10 -5.51 4.65 -5.48
N ALA A 11 -4.33 4.15 -5.88
CA ALA A 11 -3.08 4.38 -5.14
C ALA A 11 -2.68 5.85 -5.10
N ASN A 12 -2.75 6.55 -6.24
CA ASN A 12 -2.46 7.98 -6.33
C ASN A 12 -3.45 8.80 -5.49
N PHE A 13 -4.72 8.42 -5.47
CA PHE A 13 -5.72 9.06 -4.64
C PHE A 13 -5.42 8.92 -3.14
N ALA A 14 -5.07 7.71 -2.68
CA ALA A 14 -4.66 7.48 -1.29
C ALA A 14 -3.40 8.31 -0.94
N TRP A 15 -2.39 8.29 -1.81
CA TRP A 15 -1.16 9.05 -1.65
C TRP A 15 -1.38 10.56 -1.57
N ALA A 16 -2.22 11.11 -2.44
CA ALA A 16 -2.52 12.54 -2.47
C ALA A 16 -3.20 13.01 -1.17
N PHE A 17 -4.19 12.25 -0.68
CA PHE A 17 -4.86 12.57 0.58
C PHE A 17 -3.94 12.46 1.79
N ALA A 18 -3.11 11.41 1.84
CA ALA A 18 -2.10 11.26 2.88
C ALA A 18 -1.07 12.41 2.86
N THR A 19 -0.63 12.82 1.68
CA THR A 19 0.32 13.94 1.50
C THR A 19 -0.29 15.27 1.94
N ALA A 20 -1.58 15.47 1.67
CA ALA A 20 -2.32 16.65 2.14
C ALA A 20 -2.62 16.62 3.65
N GLY A 21 -2.23 15.57 4.38
CA GLY A 21 -2.50 15.43 5.81
C GLY A 21 -3.94 15.07 6.15
N HIS A 22 -4.73 14.61 5.15
CA HIS A 22 -6.11 14.21 5.36
C HIS A 22 -6.18 12.73 5.76
N SER A 23 -6.33 12.48 7.06
CA SER A 23 -6.47 11.15 7.68
C SER A 23 -7.94 10.75 7.92
N ASP A 24 -8.84 11.08 6.99
CA ASP A 24 -10.25 10.73 7.12
C ASP A 24 -10.41 9.20 7.23
N LYS A 25 -10.80 8.74 8.42
CA LYS A 25 -10.93 7.32 8.73
C LYS A 25 -11.95 6.61 7.85
N ALA A 26 -13.05 7.28 7.49
CA ALA A 26 -14.07 6.70 6.63
C ALA A 26 -13.55 6.53 5.20
N LEU A 27 -12.80 7.52 4.69
CA LEU A 27 -12.14 7.44 3.40
C LEU A 27 -11.16 6.27 3.35
N PHE A 28 -10.26 6.17 4.33
CA PHE A 28 -9.25 5.12 4.36
C PHE A 28 -9.83 3.74 4.65
N THR A 29 -10.92 3.63 5.41
CA THR A 29 -11.67 2.36 5.55
C THR A 29 -12.20 1.87 4.20
N MET A 30 -12.74 2.78 3.39
CA MET A 30 -13.27 2.46 2.07
C MET A 30 -12.16 2.17 1.05
N LEU A 31 -11.00 2.83 1.18
CA LEU A 31 -9.78 2.46 0.44
C LEU A 31 -9.30 1.06 0.82
N THR A 32 -9.22 0.71 2.11
CA THR A 32 -8.86 -0.64 2.58
C THR A 32 -9.74 -1.71 1.91
N GLN A 33 -11.07 -1.54 1.95
CA GLN A 33 -11.99 -2.48 1.31
C GLN A 33 -11.81 -2.57 -0.20
N THR A 34 -11.50 -1.46 -0.86
CA THR A 34 -11.25 -1.41 -2.31
C THR A 34 -9.96 -2.14 -2.66
N VAL A 35 -8.88 -1.87 -1.91
CA VAL A 35 -7.57 -2.48 -2.13
C VAL A 35 -7.64 -3.98 -1.90
N GLN A 36 -8.22 -4.44 -0.78
CA GLN A 36 -8.34 -5.87 -0.45
C GLN A 36 -9.01 -6.68 -1.58
N LYS A 37 -10.03 -6.12 -2.24
CA LYS A 37 -10.75 -6.80 -3.34
C LYS A 37 -9.99 -6.80 -4.67
N ARG A 38 -9.00 -5.92 -4.82
CA ARG A 38 -8.37 -5.60 -6.11
C ARG A 38 -6.86 -5.62 -6.06
N LEU A 39 -6.27 -6.28 -5.06
CA LEU A 39 -4.82 -6.34 -4.84
C LEU A 39 -4.03 -6.70 -6.11
N ALA A 40 -4.57 -7.60 -6.93
CA ALA A 40 -3.94 -8.03 -8.16
C ALA A 40 -3.87 -6.92 -9.25
N ASP A 41 -4.75 -5.92 -9.19
CA ASP A 41 -4.85 -4.81 -10.17
C ASP A 41 -3.78 -3.73 -9.97
N PHE A 42 -3.08 -3.74 -8.82
CA PHE A 42 -2.09 -2.71 -8.50
C PHE A 42 -0.72 -3.06 -9.09
N THR A 43 -0.05 -2.04 -9.61
CA THR A 43 1.35 -2.07 -10.03
C THR A 43 2.26 -2.09 -8.80
N ALA A 44 3.56 -2.38 -9.00
CA ALA A 44 4.57 -2.28 -7.94
C ALA A 44 4.57 -0.89 -7.26
N GLN A 45 4.58 0.16 -8.08
CA GLN A 45 4.47 1.55 -7.61
C GLN A 45 3.14 1.82 -6.90
N GLY A 46 2.04 1.27 -7.39
CA GLY A 46 0.73 1.41 -6.76
C GLY A 46 0.71 0.81 -5.36
N LEU A 47 1.29 -0.39 -5.19
CA LEU A 47 1.40 -1.05 -3.89
C LEU A 47 2.31 -0.29 -2.93
N SER A 48 3.49 0.15 -3.40
CA SER A 48 4.43 0.92 -2.57
C SER A 48 3.81 2.25 -2.10
N ASN A 49 3.08 2.94 -2.99
CA ASN A 49 2.35 4.17 -2.66
C ASN A 49 1.23 3.94 -1.64
N LEU A 50 0.47 2.84 -1.77
CA LEU A 50 -0.58 2.50 -0.81
C LEU A 50 -0.01 2.25 0.59
N MET A 51 1.01 1.40 0.69
CA MET A 51 1.68 1.10 1.96
C MET A 51 2.18 2.38 2.63
N TRP A 52 2.84 3.25 1.87
CA TRP A 52 3.29 4.55 2.37
C TRP A 52 2.12 5.41 2.85
N ALA A 53 1.04 5.51 2.07
CA ALA A 53 -0.10 6.35 2.39
C ALA A 53 -0.80 5.91 3.69
N PHE A 54 -1.05 4.61 3.86
CA PHE A 54 -1.69 4.06 5.06
C PHE A 54 -0.88 4.30 6.33
N VAL A 55 0.45 4.14 6.25
CA VAL A 55 1.36 4.44 7.37
C VAL A 55 1.41 5.92 7.66
N LYS A 56 1.48 6.77 6.62
CA LYS A 56 1.59 8.22 6.76
C LYS A 56 0.43 8.84 7.54
N VAL A 57 -0.78 8.27 7.41
CA VAL A 57 -1.98 8.73 8.12
C VAL A 57 -2.29 7.95 9.40
N ASP A 58 -1.39 7.07 9.85
CA ASP A 58 -1.55 6.22 11.04
C ASP A 58 -2.81 5.32 10.98
N LEU A 59 -3.11 4.77 9.81
CA LEU A 59 -4.23 3.85 9.57
C LEU A 59 -3.72 2.51 9.01
N VAL A 60 -2.84 1.89 9.77
CA VAL A 60 -2.25 0.59 9.43
C VAL A 60 -3.25 -0.54 9.75
N ASP A 61 -3.58 -1.32 8.72
CA ASP A 61 -4.32 -2.59 8.85
C ASP A 61 -3.35 -3.75 8.61
N ALA A 62 -3.04 -4.51 9.66
CA ALA A 62 -2.05 -5.58 9.60
C ALA A 62 -2.41 -6.69 8.59
N GLN A 63 -3.71 -6.96 8.41
CA GLN A 63 -4.17 -7.98 7.47
C GLN A 63 -3.99 -7.51 6.02
N LEU A 64 -4.31 -6.25 5.74
CA LEU A 64 -4.05 -5.63 4.45
C LEU A 64 -2.54 -5.57 4.15
N PHE A 65 -1.71 -5.18 5.12
CA PHE A 65 -0.26 -5.14 4.96
C PHE A 65 0.31 -6.52 4.64
N LYS A 66 -0.12 -7.56 5.35
CA LYS A 66 0.28 -8.94 5.06
C LYS A 66 -0.14 -9.37 3.64
N ALA A 67 -1.33 -9.00 3.20
CA ALA A 67 -1.80 -9.32 1.86
C ALA A 67 -0.99 -8.58 0.77
N MET A 68 -0.67 -7.30 0.98
CA MET A 68 0.21 -6.54 0.10
C MET A 68 1.65 -7.07 0.11
N ALA A 69 2.15 -7.55 1.26
CA ALA A 69 3.46 -8.20 1.37
C ALA A 69 3.53 -9.43 0.48
N GLN A 70 2.50 -10.28 0.51
CA GLN A 70 2.45 -11.47 -0.33
C GLN A 70 2.51 -11.12 -1.81
N VAL A 71 1.69 -10.16 -2.27
CA VAL A 71 1.72 -9.72 -3.68
C VAL A 71 3.06 -9.10 -4.05
N THR A 72 3.70 -8.39 -3.12
CA THR A 72 5.05 -7.84 -3.32
C THR A 72 6.07 -8.96 -3.49
N LYS A 73 6.07 -9.99 -2.63
CA LYS A 73 6.95 -11.16 -2.74
C LYS A 73 6.77 -11.89 -4.07
N ASP A 74 5.53 -12.05 -4.52
CA ASP A 74 5.21 -12.74 -5.78
C ASP A 74 5.66 -11.94 -7.01
N ARG A 75 5.79 -10.61 -6.88
CA ARG A 75 6.06 -9.68 -7.99
C ARG A 75 7.36 -8.88 -7.79
N ILE A 76 8.25 -9.33 -6.92
CA ILE A 76 9.39 -8.53 -6.43
C ILE A 76 10.30 -8.03 -7.56
N SER A 77 10.43 -8.82 -8.64
CA SER A 77 11.20 -8.45 -9.84
C SER A 77 10.63 -7.28 -10.63
N SER A 78 9.36 -6.91 -10.41
CA SER A 78 8.72 -5.75 -11.02
C SER A 78 8.87 -4.46 -10.22
N PHE A 79 9.39 -4.55 -8.99
CA PHE A 79 9.61 -3.39 -8.13
C PHE A 79 10.95 -2.74 -8.47
N THR A 80 10.97 -1.41 -8.58
CA THR A 80 12.22 -0.67 -8.64
C THR A 80 12.88 -0.63 -7.26
N ALA A 81 14.16 -0.29 -7.20
CA ALA A 81 14.85 -0.07 -5.93
C ALA A 81 14.14 1.00 -5.06
N GLN A 82 13.54 2.01 -5.69
CA GLN A 82 12.76 3.03 -4.99
C GLN A 82 11.46 2.45 -4.40
N ASP A 83 10.74 1.62 -5.16
CA ASP A 83 9.52 0.98 -4.67
C ASP A 83 9.81 0.06 -3.47
N LEU A 84 10.91 -0.69 -3.54
CA LEU A 84 11.36 -1.55 -2.44
C LEU A 84 11.77 -0.73 -1.21
N ALA A 85 12.48 0.38 -1.40
CA ALA A 85 12.84 1.27 -0.29
C ALA A 85 11.61 1.88 0.40
N HIS A 86 10.61 2.33 -0.37
CA HIS A 86 9.34 2.81 0.17
C HIS A 86 8.56 1.72 0.90
N THR A 87 8.52 0.52 0.32
CA THR A 87 7.91 -0.66 0.94
C THR A 87 8.58 -0.96 2.29
N ALA A 88 9.91 -1.07 2.31
CA ALA A 88 10.67 -1.36 3.53
C ALA A 88 10.48 -0.30 4.62
N TRP A 89 10.50 0.98 4.24
CA TRP A 89 10.22 2.07 5.16
C TRP A 89 8.81 1.98 5.75
N ALA A 90 7.80 1.68 4.92
CA ALA A 90 6.42 1.58 5.36
C ALA A 90 6.23 0.41 6.34
N PHE A 91 6.77 -0.77 6.06
CA PHE A 91 6.68 -1.93 6.96
C PHE A 91 7.41 -1.69 8.30
N SER A 92 8.60 -1.10 8.26
CA SER A 92 9.36 -0.72 9.46
C SER A 92 8.56 0.27 10.33
N THR A 93 7.98 1.30 9.71
CA THR A 93 7.18 2.32 10.41
C THR A 93 5.85 1.76 10.92
N ALA A 94 5.25 0.81 10.20
CA ALA A 94 4.06 0.07 10.64
C ALA A 94 4.32 -0.88 11.83
N GLY A 95 5.60 -1.13 12.18
CA GLY A 95 5.97 -2.14 13.16
C GLY A 95 5.68 -3.57 12.70
N ILE A 96 5.54 -3.78 11.39
CA ILE A 96 5.24 -5.09 10.78
C ILE A 96 6.53 -5.62 10.18
N PHE A 97 7.07 -6.68 10.77
CA PHE A 97 8.26 -7.36 10.28
C PHE A 97 7.86 -8.60 9.50
N ASP A 98 7.90 -8.53 8.16
CA ASP A 98 7.81 -9.70 7.28
C ASP A 98 9.24 -10.11 6.86
N THR A 99 9.86 -10.99 7.63
CA THR A 99 11.26 -11.39 7.46
C THR A 99 11.51 -11.97 6.06
N GLU A 100 10.55 -12.73 5.52
CA GLU A 100 10.67 -13.34 4.19
C GLU A 100 10.69 -12.29 3.07
N LEU A 101 9.97 -11.17 3.25
CA LEU A 101 10.02 -10.06 2.29
C LEU A 101 11.38 -9.36 2.28
N PHE A 102 12.09 -9.30 3.42
CA PHE A 102 13.36 -8.59 3.55
C PHE A 102 14.61 -9.45 3.31
N GLU A 103 14.45 -10.75 3.14
CA GLU A 103 15.53 -11.71 2.88
C GLU A 103 15.64 -12.12 1.40
N ARG A 104 14.80 -11.59 0.52
CA ARG A 104 14.78 -11.87 -0.93
C ARG A 104 15.48 -10.80 -1.76
#